data_AF-A0A0N1EHM1-F1
#
_entry.id   AF-A0A0N1EHM1-F1
#
_cell.length_a   1.000
_cell.length_b   1.000
_cell.length_c   1.000
_cell.angle_alpha   90.00
_cell.angle_beta   90.00
_cell.angle_gamma   90.00
#
_symmetry.space_group_name_H-M   'P 1'
#
loop_
_entity.id
_entity.type
_entity.pdbx_description
1 polymer ?
#
loop_
_entity_poly.entity_id
_entity_poly.type
_entity_poly.pdbx_seq_one_letter_code
_entity_poly.pdbx_strand_id
1 'polypeptide(L)'
;MTKIITPLLLAISLSSFTCAANLESVPLPADFKLSLTVADDYPLVQTGYVAQSVSEVSAFYQKTLGNPDLIKGDSLRRTLFYTLESKKIRISLYTQTTQNYVTEVAIMVSKP
;
A
#
# COMPACT_ATOMS: atom_id res chain seq x y z
N MET A 1 -58.74 -8.85 -8.08
CA MET A 1 -57.91 -7.94 -7.26
C MET A 1 -56.53 -8.58 -7.08
N THR A 2 -55.65 -8.38 -8.06
CA THR A 2 -54.32 -9.00 -8.08
C THR A 2 -53.32 -7.94 -7.61
N LYS A 3 -52.69 -8.21 -6.47
CA LYS A 3 -51.86 -7.26 -5.71
C LYS A 3 -50.57 -6.95 -6.48
N ILE A 4 -50.44 -5.71 -6.94
CA ILE A 4 -49.19 -5.14 -7.47
C ILE A 4 -48.36 -4.72 -6.26
N ILE A 5 -47.55 -5.61 -5.67
CA ILE A 5 -46.67 -5.25 -4.55
C ILE A 5 -45.30 -5.95 -4.68
N THR A 6 -44.72 -5.94 -5.89
CA THR A 6 -43.46 -6.68 -6.11
C THR A 6 -42.48 -6.07 -7.14
N PRO A 7 -42.28 -4.73 -7.18
CA PRO A 7 -40.99 -4.26 -7.70
C PRO A 7 -40.20 -3.38 -6.71
N LEU A 8 -40.78 -2.95 -5.59
CA LEU A 8 -40.14 -1.93 -4.74
C LEU A 8 -39.00 -2.46 -3.86
N LEU A 9 -39.01 -3.75 -3.49
CA LEU A 9 -37.99 -4.32 -2.60
C LEU A 9 -36.65 -4.63 -3.28
N LEU A 10 -36.58 -4.72 -4.61
CA LEU A 10 -35.34 -5.07 -5.32
C LEU A 10 -34.42 -3.85 -5.55
N ALA A 11 -34.93 -2.63 -5.42
CA ALA A 11 -34.17 -1.40 -5.67
C ALA A 11 -33.33 -0.93 -4.47
N ILE A 12 -33.58 -1.47 -3.27
CA ILE A 12 -32.98 -0.99 -2.01
C ILE A 12 -31.64 -1.69 -1.69
N SER A 13 -31.29 -2.78 -2.39
CA SER A 13 -30.05 -3.53 -2.13
C SER A 13 -28.80 -3.01 -2.85
N LEU A 14 -28.90 -1.91 -3.61
CA LEU A 14 -27.80 -1.38 -4.44
C LEU A 14 -27.09 -0.14 -3.88
N SER A 15 -27.53 0.39 -2.74
CA SER A 15 -26.78 1.46 -2.05
C SER A 15 -25.71 0.84 -1.15
N SER A 16 -24.68 0.25 -1.74
CA SER A 16 -23.44 -0.05 -1.05
C SER A 16 -22.85 1.27 -0.56
N PHE A 17 -22.90 1.51 0.76
CA PHE A 17 -22.29 2.66 1.39
C PHE A 17 -20.80 2.67 1.05
N THR A 18 -20.37 3.58 0.17
CA THR A 18 -18.95 3.91 0.04
C THR A 18 -18.57 4.70 1.29
N CYS A 19 -18.00 4.02 2.28
CA CYS A 19 -17.38 4.68 3.42
C CYS A 19 -16.07 5.31 2.93
N ALA A 20 -16.17 6.53 2.41
CA ALA A 20 -14.98 7.36 2.18
C ALA A 20 -14.48 7.83 3.54
N ALA A 21 -13.27 7.41 3.92
CA ALA A 21 -12.61 7.90 5.12
C ALA A 21 -12.27 9.39 4.92
N ASN A 22 -13.06 10.28 5.50
CA ASN A 22 -12.85 11.73 5.38
C ASN A 22 -11.77 12.20 6.37
N LEU A 23 -10.52 12.24 5.88
CA LEU A 23 -9.36 12.68 6.66
C LEU A 23 -9.44 14.14 7.14
N GLU A 24 -10.25 14.99 6.50
CA GLU A 24 -10.37 16.40 6.89
C GLU A 24 -11.03 16.59 8.26
N SER A 25 -11.72 15.55 8.76
CA SER A 25 -12.36 15.57 10.08
C SER A 25 -11.42 15.28 11.25
N VAL A 26 -10.16 14.90 10.98
CA VAL A 26 -9.17 14.56 12.01
C VAL A 26 -8.34 15.79 12.38
N PRO A 27 -8.47 16.34 13.60
CA PRO A 27 -7.67 17.49 14.01
C PRO A 27 -6.19 17.13 14.06
N LEU A 28 -5.36 17.97 13.44
CA LEU A 28 -3.91 17.77 13.38
C LEU A 28 -3.18 18.70 14.37
N PRO A 29 -2.09 18.24 15.00
CA PRO A 29 -1.22 19.09 15.82
C PRO A 29 -0.59 20.25 15.02
N ALA A 30 -0.26 21.34 15.72
CA ALA A 30 0.25 22.57 15.10
C ALA A 30 1.61 22.39 14.37
N ASP A 31 2.37 21.36 14.73
CA ASP A 31 3.68 21.02 14.15
C ASP A 31 3.62 19.82 13.20
N PHE A 32 2.41 19.37 12.83
CA PHE A 32 2.24 18.23 11.93
C PHE A 32 2.88 18.50 10.57
N LYS A 33 3.91 17.71 10.24
CA LYS A 33 4.57 17.72 8.93
C LYS A 33 4.05 16.57 8.10
N LEU A 34 3.18 16.90 7.15
CA LEU A 34 2.68 15.94 6.19
C LEU A 34 3.84 15.37 5.36
N SER A 35 4.09 14.07 5.50
CA SER A 35 5.09 13.37 4.69
C SER A 35 4.48 12.66 3.48
N LEU A 36 3.20 12.28 3.55
CA LEU A 36 2.45 11.60 2.49
C LEU A 36 0.94 11.62 2.80
N THR A 37 0.09 11.96 1.82
CA THR A 37 -1.38 11.76 1.84
C THR A 37 -1.74 10.71 0.79
N VAL A 38 -2.66 9.80 1.09
CA VAL A 38 -3.18 8.80 0.14
C VAL A 38 -4.69 8.96 0.09
N ALA A 39 -5.23 9.42 -1.04
CA ALA A 39 -6.66 9.62 -1.27
C ALA A 39 -7.20 8.71 -2.39
N ASP A 40 -8.48 8.35 -2.24
CA ASP A 40 -9.48 7.87 -3.20
C ASP A 40 -9.28 6.58 -4.03
N ASP A 41 -8.09 5.99 -4.10
CA ASP A 41 -7.89 4.66 -4.71
C ASP A 41 -6.64 4.03 -4.08
N TYR A 42 -6.79 3.30 -2.97
CA TYR A 42 -5.64 2.78 -2.23
C TYR A 42 -4.66 2.05 -3.18
N PRO A 43 -3.39 2.47 -3.27
CA PRO A 43 -2.40 1.70 -3.99
C PRO A 43 -2.35 0.30 -3.36
N LEU A 44 -2.14 -0.74 -4.17
CA LEU A 44 -2.03 -2.11 -3.65
C LEU A 44 -0.82 -2.14 -2.71
N VAL A 45 -1.08 -2.18 -1.41
CA VAL A 45 -0.06 -2.28 -0.36
C VAL A 45 -0.07 -3.70 0.18
N GLN A 46 1.04 -4.41 -0.01
CA GLN A 46 1.27 -5.71 0.60
C GLN A 46 2.46 -5.60 1.57
N THR A 47 2.21 -5.88 2.84
CA THR A 47 3.24 -5.94 3.87
C THR A 47 3.46 -7.36 4.35
N GLY A 48 4.70 -7.69 4.73
CA GLY A 48 5.05 -9.01 5.24
C GLY A 48 6.45 -9.03 5.85
N TYR A 49 6.83 -10.16 6.43
CA TYR A 49 8.12 -10.35 7.09
C TYR A 49 8.88 -11.51 6.48
N VAL A 50 10.20 -11.38 6.44
CA VAL A 50 11.11 -12.42 5.96
C VAL A 50 12.32 -12.54 6.88
N ALA A 51 12.93 -13.73 6.90
CA ALA A 51 14.09 -14.02 7.75
C ALA A 51 15.41 -13.47 7.17
N GLN A 52 15.43 -13.13 5.87
CA GLN A 52 16.59 -12.56 5.20
C GLN A 52 16.83 -11.11 5.62
N SER A 53 18.09 -10.67 5.53
CA SER A 53 18.49 -9.29 5.76
C SER A 53 17.98 -8.35 4.64
N VAL A 54 17.92 -7.05 4.93
CA VAL A 54 17.55 -6.00 3.95
C VAL A 54 18.41 -6.09 2.69
N SER A 55 19.70 -6.40 2.83
CA SER A 55 20.62 -6.53 1.70
C SER A 55 20.26 -7.70 0.79
N GLU A 56 19.99 -8.87 1.36
CA GLU A 56 19.61 -10.08 0.62
C GLU A 56 18.26 -9.91 -0.08
N VAL A 57 17.27 -9.32 0.62
CA VAL A 57 15.97 -9.01 0.02
C VAL A 57 16.11 -7.98 -1.11
N SER A 58 16.96 -6.97 -0.91
CA SER A 58 17.25 -5.98 -1.94
C SER A 58 17.91 -6.60 -3.18
N ALA A 59 18.83 -7.55 -2.99
CA ALA A 59 19.46 -8.30 -4.07
C ALA A 59 18.46 -9.22 -4.80
N PHE A 60 17.55 -9.86 -4.06
CA PHE A 60 16.46 -10.66 -4.64
C PHE A 60 15.60 -9.85 -5.62
N TYR A 61 15.15 -8.65 -5.21
CA TYR A 61 14.34 -7.80 -6.09
C TYR A 61 15.13 -7.30 -7.29
N GLN A 62 16.39 -6.90 -7.11
CA GLN A 62 17.24 -6.45 -8.22
C GLN A 62 17.51 -7.56 -9.24
N LYS A 63 17.70 -8.81 -8.77
CA LYS A 63 17.86 -9.96 -9.66
C LYS A 63 16.59 -10.27 -10.44
N THR A 64 15.42 -10.11 -9.81
CA THR A 64 14.13 -10.51 -10.38
C THR A 64 13.51 -9.44 -11.28
N LEU A 65 13.65 -8.16 -10.90
CA LEU A 65 13.00 -7.02 -11.55
C LEU A 65 13.98 -6.15 -12.35
N GLY A 66 15.29 -6.45 -12.30
CA GLY A 66 16.34 -5.61 -12.88
C GLY A 66 16.76 -4.47 -11.96
N ASN A 67 17.45 -3.48 -12.52
CA ASN A 67 17.91 -2.33 -11.73
C ASN A 67 16.73 -1.39 -11.40
N PRO A 68 16.59 -0.95 -10.15
CA PRO A 68 15.61 0.06 -9.78
C PRO A 68 15.94 1.42 -10.39
N ASP A 69 14.91 2.21 -10.65
CA ASP A 69 15.03 3.61 -11.09
C ASP A 69 15.74 4.45 -10.01
N LEU A 70 15.50 4.12 -8.74
CA LEU A 70 16.08 4.80 -7.59
C LEU A 70 16.17 3.87 -6.39
N ILE A 71 17.26 3.99 -5.63
CA ILE A 71 17.43 3.40 -4.31
C ILE A 71 17.60 4.54 -3.29
N LYS A 72 16.87 4.47 -2.18
CA LYS A 72 17.07 5.36 -1.02
C LYS A 72 17.33 4.56 0.24
N GLY A 73 18.07 5.16 1.18
CA GLY A 73 18.32 4.59 2.51
C GLY A 73 19.61 3.76 2.60
N ASP A 74 19.69 2.91 3.62
CA ASP A 74 20.90 2.22 4.06
C ASP A 74 20.69 0.69 4.21
N SER A 75 21.43 0.03 5.09
CA SER A 75 21.32 -1.41 5.36
C SER A 75 20.21 -1.77 6.34
N LEU A 76 19.65 -0.80 7.07
CA LEU A 76 18.57 -1.00 8.05
C LEU A 76 17.22 -0.56 7.50
N ARG A 77 17.21 0.48 6.65
CA ARG A 77 15.99 0.99 6.01
C ARG A 77 16.31 1.29 4.57
N ARG A 78 15.76 0.52 3.63
CA ARG A 78 16.01 0.68 2.19
C ARG A 78 14.71 0.76 1.42
N THR A 79 14.64 1.65 0.44
CA THR A 79 13.51 1.71 -0.48
C THR A 79 13.99 1.59 -1.91
N LEU A 80 13.39 0.69 -2.68
CA LEU A 80 13.61 0.49 -4.10
C LEU A 80 12.41 1.04 -4.87
N PHE A 81 12.67 1.84 -5.91
CA PHE A 81 11.64 2.38 -6.79
C PHE A 81 11.81 1.79 -8.19
N TYR A 82 10.72 1.30 -8.77
CA TYR A 82 10.69 0.74 -10.13
C TYR A 82 9.55 1.34 -10.95
N THR A 83 9.74 1.33 -12.26
CA THR A 83 8.69 1.56 -13.25
C THR A 83 8.57 0.31 -14.12
N LEU A 84 7.49 -0.46 -13.92
CA LEU A 84 7.22 -1.67 -14.71
C LEU A 84 5.87 -1.51 -15.40
N GLU A 85 5.82 -1.68 -16.73
CA GLU A 85 4.57 -1.60 -17.52
C GLU A 85 3.72 -0.35 -17.20
N SER A 86 4.38 0.82 -17.13
CA SER A 86 3.77 2.11 -16.76
C SER A 86 3.22 2.22 -15.33
N LYS A 87 3.44 1.21 -14.46
CA LYS A 87 3.11 1.27 -13.03
C LYS A 87 4.33 1.66 -12.22
N LYS A 88 4.15 2.48 -11.19
CA LYS A 88 5.21 2.78 -10.22
C LYS A 88 5.11 1.80 -9.06
N ILE A 89 6.23 1.17 -8.74
CA ILE A 89 6.35 0.22 -7.63
C ILE A 89 7.35 0.78 -6.64
N ARG A 90 6.96 0.82 -5.37
CA ARG A 90 7.82 1.17 -4.24
C ARG A 90 7.93 -0.03 -3.31
N ILE A 91 9.14 -0.52 -3.09
CA ILE A 91 9.42 -1.61 -2.16
C ILE A 91 10.24 -1.06 -1.01
N SER A 92 9.63 -0.93 0.16
CA SER A 92 10.33 -0.53 1.39
C SER A 92 10.73 -1.75 2.21
N LEU A 93 11.96 -1.75 2.68
CA LEU A 93 12.59 -2.79 3.48
C LEU A 93 13.02 -2.18 4.81
N TYR A 94 12.59 -2.78 5.91
CA TYR A 94 12.91 -2.30 7.25
C TYR A 94 13.46 -3.44 8.09
N THR A 95 14.62 -3.26 8.70
CA THR A 95 15.13 -4.22 9.68
C THR A 95 14.18 -4.27 10.87
N GLN A 96 13.83 -5.49 11.25
CA GLN A 96 13.03 -5.84 12.42
C GLN A 96 13.88 -6.75 13.30
N THR A 97 13.77 -6.56 14.61
CA THR A 97 14.51 -7.35 15.60
C THR A 97 13.54 -8.24 16.36
N THR A 98 12.84 -9.12 15.63
CA THR A 98 11.97 -10.13 16.22
C THR A 98 12.59 -11.52 15.99
N GLN A 99 12.43 -12.43 16.95
CA GLN A 99 13.21 -13.68 17.11
C GLN A 99 13.36 -14.56 15.86
N ASN A 100 12.48 -14.46 14.87
CA ASN A 100 12.52 -15.26 13.62
C ASN A 100 12.48 -14.45 12.32
N TYR A 101 12.35 -13.12 12.39
CA TYR A 101 12.17 -12.27 11.21
C TYR A 101 13.06 -11.04 11.31
N VAL A 102 13.83 -10.81 10.24
CA VAL A 102 14.89 -9.80 10.21
C VAL A 102 14.48 -8.60 9.36
N THR A 103 13.60 -8.79 8.38
CA THR A 103 13.20 -7.70 7.47
C THR A 103 11.69 -7.69 7.26
N GLU A 104 11.08 -6.55 7.52
CA GLU A 104 9.74 -6.20 7.02
C GLU A 104 9.86 -5.71 5.57
N VAL A 105 8.94 -6.15 4.73
CA VAL A 105 8.83 -5.78 3.33
C VAL A 105 7.46 -5.15 3.12
N ALA A 106 7.42 -3.92 2.61
CA ALA A 106 6.21 -3.22 2.23
C ALA A 106 6.25 -2.85 0.75
N ILE A 107 5.41 -3.48 -0.05
CA ILE A 107 5.30 -3.26 -1.49
C ILE A 107 4.09 -2.37 -1.73
N MET A 108 4.27 -1.29 -2.48
CA MET A 108 3.20 -0.40 -2.92
C MET A 108 3.24 -0.33 -4.44
N VAL A 109 2.10 -0.57 -5.09
CA VAL A 109 1.92 -0.38 -6.54
C VAL A 109 0.91 0.74 -6.76
N SER A 110 1.32 1.80 -7.43
CA SER A 110 0.39 2.85 -7.87
C SER A 110 0.07 2.68 -9.36
N LYS A 111 -1.19 2.98 -9.71
CA LYS A 111 -1.60 3.13 -11.11
C LYS A 111 -0.84 4.32 -11.73
N PRO A 112 -0.64 4.32 -13.07
CA PRO A 112 -0.16 5.50 -13.80
C PRO A 112 -0.99 6.75 -13.52
#